data_AF-A0A2X3JR55-F1
#
_entry.id   AF-A0A2X3JR55-F1
#
_cell.length_a   1.000
_cell.length_b   1.000
_cell.length_c   1.000
_cell.angle_alpha   90.00
_cell.angle_beta   90.00
_cell.angle_gamma   90.00
#
_symmetry.space_group_name_H-M   'P 1'
#
loop_
_entity.id
_entity.type
_entity.pdbx_description
1 polymer ?
#
loop_
_entity_poly.entity_id
_entity_poly.type
_entity_poly.pdbx_seq_one_letter_code
_entity_poly.pdbx_strand_id
1 'polypeptide(L)'
;MGRFFSAGPVNFWRGLSSNMLSRMMCDALHEADSGEGVIFLTDIAGAPPYRVASLLSHKHSRCEVISGVTLPLIEQMMACRETMTSSEFRERIVELGGPEVSSLWHQQQKIRLSSSNIICMSINPRFL
;
A
#
# COMPACT_ATOMS: atom_id res chain seq x y z
N MET A 1 23.69 -16.49 11.16
CA MET A 1 23.74 -16.22 9.71
C MET A 1 22.31 -16.33 9.18
N GLY A 2 21.69 -15.24 8.72
CA GLY A 2 20.48 -15.35 7.88
C GLY A 2 19.08 -15.16 8.51
N ARG A 3 18.80 -14.06 9.22
CA ARG A 3 17.41 -13.54 9.30
C ARG A 3 17.29 -12.40 8.28
N PHE A 4 17.33 -12.75 7.01
CA PHE A 4 17.12 -11.80 5.92
C PHE A 4 15.87 -12.25 5.16
N PHE A 5 14.96 -11.32 4.90
CA PHE A 5 13.62 -11.48 4.31
C PHE A 5 12.49 -11.76 5.29
N SER A 6 11.79 -10.68 5.65
CA SER A 6 10.40 -10.76 6.08
C SER A 6 9.41 -10.32 4.97
N ALA A 7 9.89 -10.17 3.74
CA ALA A 7 9.06 -9.85 2.58
C ALA A 7 8.62 -11.15 1.90
N GLY A 8 7.38 -11.58 2.15
CA GLY A 8 6.75 -12.73 1.51
C GLY A 8 5.70 -12.31 0.48
N PRO A 9 5.57 -13.00 -0.67
CA PRO A 9 4.53 -12.69 -1.64
C PRO A 9 3.14 -13.08 -1.07
N VAL A 10 2.20 -12.13 -1.09
CA VAL A 10 0.78 -12.43 -0.84
C VAL A 10 0.10 -12.66 -2.18
N ASN A 11 -0.01 -13.93 -2.58
CA ASN A 11 -0.63 -14.31 -3.84
C ASN A 11 -2.17 -14.15 -3.75
N PHE A 12 -2.76 -13.49 -4.75
CA PHE A 12 -4.20 -13.30 -4.88
C PHE A 12 -4.74 -14.01 -6.12
N TRP A 13 -5.78 -14.83 -5.97
CA TRP A 13 -6.44 -15.57 -7.06
C TRP A 13 -7.96 -15.35 -7.07
N ARG A 14 -8.56 -15.53 -8.25
CA ARG A 14 -10.02 -15.44 -8.45
C ARG A 14 -10.72 -16.52 -7.61
N GLY A 15 -11.34 -16.11 -6.51
CA GLY A 15 -11.99 -16.99 -5.53
C GLY A 15 -11.62 -16.71 -4.08
N LEU A 16 -10.53 -15.96 -3.84
CA LEU A 16 -10.20 -15.48 -2.50
C LEU A 16 -11.16 -14.34 -2.11
N SER A 17 -11.84 -14.48 -0.96
CA SER A 17 -12.71 -13.41 -0.45
C SER A 17 -11.89 -12.22 0.04
N SER A 18 -12.46 -11.01 -0.05
CA SER A 18 -11.81 -9.80 0.47
C SER A 18 -11.44 -9.92 1.95
N ASN A 19 -12.25 -10.62 2.75
CA ASN A 19 -11.97 -10.85 4.17
C ASN A 19 -10.74 -11.75 4.39
N MET A 20 -10.59 -12.82 3.59
CA MET A 20 -9.39 -13.66 3.67
C MET A 20 -8.15 -12.89 3.22
N LEU A 21 -8.26 -12.11 2.14
CA LEU A 21 -7.17 -11.25 1.67
C LEU A 21 -6.73 -10.26 2.76
N SER A 22 -7.69 -9.58 3.41
CA SER A 22 -7.38 -8.63 4.49
C SER A 22 -6.68 -9.29 5.66
N ARG A 23 -7.04 -10.52 6.03
CA ARG A 23 -6.34 -11.27 7.09
C ARG A 23 -4.91 -11.62 6.67
N MET A 24 -4.74 -12.24 5.51
CA MET A 24 -3.41 -12.62 5.00
C MET A 24 -2.48 -11.41 4.87
N MET A 25 -2.98 -10.27 4.38
CA MET A 25 -2.19 -9.05 4.27
C MET A 25 -1.89 -8.42 5.64
N CYS A 26 -2.79 -8.55 6.62
CA CYS A 26 -2.55 -8.09 7.99
C CYS A 26 -1.49 -8.96 8.69
N ASP A 27 -1.52 -10.28 8.48
CA ASP A 27 -0.53 -11.21 9.02
C ASP A 27 0.84 -10.92 8.39
N ALA A 28 0.91 -10.81 7.06
CA ALA A 28 2.14 -10.45 6.35
C ALA A 28 2.69 -9.08 6.77
N LEU A 29 1.82 -8.09 7.01
CA LEU A 29 2.21 -6.79 7.55
C LEU A 29 2.85 -6.94 8.93
N HIS A 30 2.24 -7.70 9.82
CA HIS A 30 2.73 -7.89 11.18
C HIS A 30 4.05 -8.66 11.22
N GLU A 31 4.21 -9.65 10.35
CA GLU A 31 5.48 -10.37 10.19
C GLU A 31 6.58 -9.45 9.66
N ALA A 32 6.26 -8.63 8.64
CA ALA A 32 7.19 -7.71 7.99
C ALA A 32 7.56 -6.48 8.83
N ASP A 33 6.72 -6.08 9.78
CA ASP A 33 6.94 -4.87 10.57
C ASP A 33 8.08 -5.05 11.59
N SER A 34 9.25 -4.53 11.22
CA SER A 34 10.41 -4.44 12.11
C SER A 34 10.49 -3.11 12.87
N GLY A 35 9.48 -2.23 12.73
CA GLY A 35 9.49 -0.88 13.27
C GLY A 35 10.11 0.19 12.35
N GLU A 36 10.64 -0.17 11.18
CA GLU A 36 11.20 0.75 10.18
C GLU A 36 10.20 1.14 9.07
N GLY A 37 8.97 0.62 9.18
CA GLY A 37 7.91 0.81 8.20
C GLY A 37 7.83 -0.34 7.20
N VAL A 38 6.66 -0.48 6.57
CA VAL A 38 6.35 -1.56 5.63
C VAL A 38 5.87 -0.96 4.32
N ILE A 39 6.26 -1.57 3.21
CA ILE A 39 5.89 -1.11 1.87
C ILE A 39 5.11 -2.22 1.17
N PHE A 40 3.84 -1.94 0.86
CA PHE A 40 3.04 -2.78 -0.02
C PHE A 40 3.32 -2.41 -1.48
N LEU A 41 3.78 -3.39 -2.25
CA LEU A 41 3.99 -3.28 -3.69
C LEU A 41 2.89 -4.05 -4.41
N THR A 42 2.16 -3.38 -5.29
CA THR A 42 1.05 -3.96 -6.07
C THR A 42 1.23 -3.68 -7.56
N ASP A 43 0.83 -4.63 -8.38
CA ASP A 43 0.89 -4.53 -9.84
C ASP A 43 -0.17 -3.57 -10.41
N ILE A 44 -1.40 -3.64 -9.92
CA ILE A 44 -2.55 -2.92 -10.49
C ILE A 44 -3.20 -1.99 -9.46
N ALA A 45 -3.22 -0.69 -9.77
CA ALA A 45 -3.96 0.29 -8.99
C ALA A 45 -5.46 -0.02 -8.95
N GLY A 46 -6.08 0.09 -7.78
CA GLY A 46 -7.51 -0.15 -7.61
C GLY A 46 -7.94 -1.63 -7.64
N ALA A 47 -7.01 -2.58 -7.82
CA ALA A 47 -7.29 -4.02 -7.66
C ALA A 47 -7.55 -4.38 -6.18
N PRO A 48 -8.14 -5.56 -5.88
CA PRO A 48 -8.41 -5.95 -4.49
C PRO A 48 -7.20 -5.88 -3.56
N PRO A 49 -5.98 -6.36 -3.93
CA PRO A 49 -4.79 -6.21 -3.09
C PRO A 49 -4.45 -4.75 -2.80
N TYR A 50 -4.51 -3.87 -3.81
CA TYR A 50 -4.29 -2.43 -3.65
C TYR A 50 -5.29 -1.78 -2.68
N ARG A 51 -6.58 -2.11 -2.79
CA ARG A 51 -7.62 -1.56 -1.90
C ARG A 51 -7.39 -1.99 -0.45
N VAL A 52 -7.06 -3.26 -0.24
CA VAL A 52 -6.76 -3.78 1.11
C VAL A 52 -5.49 -3.13 1.67
N ALA A 53 -4.41 -3.05 0.89
CA ALA A 53 -3.19 -2.34 1.28
C ALA A 53 -3.48 -0.88 1.68
N SER A 54 -4.29 -0.19 0.86
CA SER A 54 -4.71 1.18 1.13
C SER A 54 -5.50 1.30 2.43
N LEU A 55 -6.38 0.35 2.75
CA LEU A 55 -7.13 0.37 4.03
C LEU A 55 -6.21 0.09 5.22
N LEU A 56 -5.24 -0.81 5.07
CA LEU A 56 -4.27 -1.12 6.12
C LEU A 56 -3.35 0.08 6.39
N SER A 57 -2.91 0.81 5.36
CA SER A 57 -2.02 1.96 5.56
C SER A 57 -2.65 3.10 6.38
N HIS A 58 -3.97 3.28 6.33
CA HIS A 58 -4.65 4.26 7.20
C HIS A 58 -4.52 3.93 8.69
N LYS A 59 -4.32 2.65 9.04
CA LYS A 59 -4.17 2.19 10.43
C LYS A 59 -2.70 2.16 10.89
N HIS A 60 -1.76 2.23 9.96
CA HIS A 60 -0.33 2.12 10.22
C HIS A 60 0.42 3.31 9.63
N SER A 61 0.83 4.26 10.49
CA SER A 61 1.42 5.54 10.09
C SER A 61 2.72 5.46 9.27
N ARG A 62 3.37 4.28 9.23
CA ARG A 62 4.62 4.01 8.49
C ARG A 62 4.43 2.92 7.42
N CYS A 63 3.21 2.83 6.87
CA CYS A 63 2.87 1.87 5.84
C CYS A 63 2.69 2.57 4.49
N GLU A 64 3.59 2.29 3.56
CA GLU A 64 3.58 2.84 2.21
C GLU A 64 2.85 1.89 1.26
N VAL A 65 2.10 2.43 0.30
CA VAL A 65 1.39 1.63 -0.71
C VAL A 65 1.75 2.15 -2.09
N ILE A 66 2.29 1.27 -2.92
CA ILE A 66 2.80 1.58 -4.26
C ILE A 66 2.15 0.63 -5.26
N SER A 67 1.66 1.18 -6.36
CA SER A 67 0.95 0.48 -7.42
C SER A 67 1.66 0.64 -8.75
N GLY A 68 1.41 -0.26 -9.70
CA GLY A 68 2.04 -0.25 -11.03
C GLY A 68 3.42 -0.91 -11.06
N VAL A 69 3.83 -1.60 -9.99
CA VAL A 69 5.18 -2.15 -9.92
C VAL A 69 5.32 -3.39 -10.79
N THR A 70 6.45 -3.46 -11.50
CA THR A 70 6.82 -4.61 -12.33
C THR A 70 7.98 -5.35 -11.69
N LEU A 71 8.15 -6.65 -12.03
CA LEU A 71 9.26 -7.44 -11.51
C LEU A 71 10.65 -6.82 -11.78
N PRO A 72 10.97 -6.30 -12.99
CA PRO A 72 12.26 -5.67 -13.23
C PRO A 72 12.51 -4.45 -12.34
N LEU A 73 11.46 -3.66 -12.06
CA LEU A 73 11.56 -2.50 -11.18
C LEU A 73 11.81 -2.93 -9.73
N ILE A 74 11.13 -3.99 -9.26
CA ILE A 74 11.36 -4.55 -7.94
C ILE A 74 12.81 -5.01 -7.82
N GLU A 75 13.32 -5.78 -8.79
CA GLU A 75 14.71 -6.27 -8.80
C GLU A 75 15.73 -5.13 -8.68
N GLN A 76 15.53 -4.02 -9.41
CA GLN A 76 16.37 -2.84 -9.29
C GLN A 76 16.32 -2.23 -7.89
N MET A 77 15.12 -2.13 -7.30
CA MET A 77 14.94 -1.54 -5.97
C MET A 77 15.46 -2.44 -4.83
N MET A 78 15.49 -3.76 -5.02
CA MET A 78 15.97 -4.71 -4.00
C MET A 78 17.42 -4.47 -3.58
N ALA A 79 18.25 -3.95 -4.49
CA ALA A 79 19.65 -3.63 -4.23
C ALA A 79 19.81 -2.43 -3.27
N CYS A 80 18.83 -1.53 -3.23
CA CYS A 80 18.90 -0.29 -2.45
C CYS A 80 18.03 -0.35 -1.18
N ARG A 81 17.32 -1.45 -0.93
CA ARG A 81 16.34 -1.56 0.16
C ARG A 81 16.92 -1.33 1.57
N GLU A 82 18.18 -1.69 1.80
CA GLU A 82 18.81 -1.63 3.14
C GLU A 82 19.45 -0.27 3.42
N THR A 83 19.54 0.61 2.41
CA THR A 83 20.27 1.87 2.49
C THR A 83 19.36 3.08 2.63
N MET A 84 18.04 2.88 2.69
CA MET A 84 17.08 3.98 2.63
C MET A 84 15.86 3.73 3.51
N THR A 85 15.21 4.83 3.91
CA THR A 85 13.94 4.82 4.63
C THR A 85 12.78 4.44 3.71
N SER A 86 11.64 4.05 4.29
CA SER A 86 10.41 3.72 3.53
C SER A 86 9.93 4.87 2.64
N SER A 87 10.07 6.12 3.11
CA SER A 87 9.76 7.31 2.31
C SER A 87 10.71 7.53 1.15
N GLU A 88 12.02 7.33 1.35
CA GLU A 88 13.00 7.47 0.25
C GLU A 88 12.81 6.38 -0.80
N PHE A 89 12.48 5.16 -0.36
CA PHE A 89 12.12 4.07 -1.25
C PHE A 89 10.91 4.42 -2.11
N ARG A 90 9.87 5.00 -1.51
CA ARG A 90 8.68 5.47 -2.22
C ARG A 90 9.04 6.50 -3.30
N GLU A 91 9.82 7.53 -2.96
CA GLU A 91 10.20 8.55 -3.95
C GLU A 91 10.99 7.92 -5.09
N ARG A 92 11.97 7.06 -4.75
CA ARG A 92 12.88 6.47 -5.73
C ARG A 92 12.19 5.50 -6.70
N ILE A 93 11.29 4.65 -6.20
CA ILE A 93 10.59 3.68 -7.06
C ILE A 93 9.56 4.37 -7.96
N VAL A 94 8.93 5.45 -7.50
CA VAL A 94 8.00 6.25 -8.32
C VAL A 94 8.78 6.98 -9.43
N GLU A 95 9.94 7.55 -9.10
CA GLU A 95 10.83 8.18 -10.08
C GLU A 95 11.28 7.19 -11.16
N LEU A 96 11.75 6.00 -10.76
CA LEU A 96 12.20 4.96 -11.69
C LEU A 96 11.07 4.33 -12.51
N GLY A 97 9.91 4.15 -11.89
CA GLY A 97 8.75 3.51 -12.52
C GLY A 97 7.99 4.42 -13.49
N GLY A 98 8.22 5.73 -13.45
CA GLY A 98 7.60 6.69 -14.35
C GLY A 98 6.07 6.74 -14.19
N PRO A 99 5.31 7.01 -15.27
CA PRO A 99 3.86 7.28 -15.18
C PRO A 99 3.01 6.06 -14.77
N GLU A 100 3.53 4.84 -14.94
CA GLU A 100 2.83 3.61 -14.58
C GLU A 100 2.85 3.36 -13.07
N VAL A 101 3.86 3.88 -12.36
CA VAL A 101 4.03 3.68 -10.92
C VAL A 101 3.48 4.87 -10.13
N SER A 102 2.61 4.58 -9.18
CA SER A 102 2.02 5.61 -8.32
C SER A 102 2.01 5.15 -6.87
N SER A 103 2.31 6.07 -5.95
CA SER A 103 2.12 5.86 -4.51
C SER A 103 0.80 6.46 -4.02
N LEU A 104 0.20 5.81 -3.02
CA LEU A 104 -1.01 6.30 -2.37
C LEU A 104 -0.76 7.66 -1.68
N TRP A 105 0.43 7.86 -1.10
CA TRP A 105 0.82 9.11 -0.45
C TRP A 105 0.73 10.31 -1.41
N HIS A 106 1.28 10.18 -2.63
CA HIS A 106 1.20 11.21 -3.67
C HIS A 106 -0.25 11.51 -4.09
N GLN A 107 -1.11 10.48 -4.14
CA GLN A 107 -2.53 10.65 -4.46
C GLN A 107 -3.28 11.39 -3.35
N GLN A 108 -3.04 11.03 -2.08
CA GLN A 108 -3.69 11.65 -0.92
C GLN A 108 -3.33 13.14 -0.77
N GLN A 109 -2.08 13.53 -1.08
CA GLN A 109 -1.68 14.94 -1.05
C GLN A 109 -2.47 15.80 -2.04
N LYS A 110 -2.68 15.30 -3.26
CA LYS A 110 -3.48 16.00 -4.29
C LYS A 110 -4.93 16.18 -3.84
N ILE A 111 -5.51 15.16 -3.20
CA ILE A 111 -6.89 15.20 -2.67
C ILE A 111 -7.00 16.21 -1.52
N ARG A 112 -6.01 16.27 -0.63
CA ARG A 112 -6.00 17.21 0.51
C ARG A 112 -5.99 18.67 0.07
N LEU A 113 -5.30 18.97 -1.03
CA LEU A 113 -5.28 20.29 -1.67
C LEU A 113 -6.58 20.61 -2.44
N SER A 114 -7.38 19.59 -2.75
CA SER A 114 -8.63 19.68 -3.52
C SER A 114 -9.89 19.48 -2.65
N SER A 115 -9.79 19.69 -1.33
CA SER A 115 -10.82 19.38 -0.33
C SER A 115 -12.23 19.75 -0.82
N SER A 116 -12.99 18.74 -1.25
CA SER A 116 -14.39 18.86 -1.63
C SER A 116 -15.24 18.56 -0.39
N ASN A 117 -16.15 19.47 -0.06
CA ASN A 117 -17.07 19.29 1.07
C ASN A 117 -17.97 18.07 0.83
N ILE A 118 -17.76 16.98 1.56
CA ILE A 118 -18.69 15.84 1.58
C ILE A 118 -19.71 16.12 2.69
N ILE A 119 -20.97 16.32 2.31
CA ILE A 119 -22.09 16.41 3.25
C ILE A 119 -22.68 14.99 3.41
N CYS A 120 -22.53 14.40 4.60
CA CYS A 120 -23.21 13.16 4.97
C CYS A 120 -24.52 13.53 5.67
N MET A 121 -25.67 13.21 5.07
CA MET A 121 -27.00 13.40 5.68
C MET A 121 -27.61 12.05 6.03
N SER A 122 -28.05 11.91 7.29
CA SER A 122 -28.85 10.76 7.74
C SER A 122 -30.32 11.00 7.37
N ILE A 123 -30.90 10.10 6.57
CA ILE A 123 -32.34 10.13 6.26
C ILE A 123 -33.02 9.15 7.22
N ASN A 124 -33.30 9.59 8.45
CA ASN A 124 -34.16 8.84 9.36
C ASN A 124 -35.47 9.62 9.62
N PRO A 125 -36.63 9.13 9.14
CA PRO A 125 -37.92 9.82 9.29
C PRO A 125 -38.56 9.67 10.69
N ARG A 126 -37.85 9.15 11.70
CA ARG A 126 -38.41 8.85 13.03
C ARG A 126 -38.21 9.92 14.13
N PHE A 127 -37.88 11.15 13.76
CA PHE A 127 -37.95 12.30 14.68
C PHE A 127 -38.80 13.42 14.06
N LEU A 128 -40.12 13.26 14.16
CA LEU A 128 -41.14 14.30 14.18
C LEU A 128 -42.19 13.87 15.21
#